data_AF-A0A913ZT13-F1
#
_entry.id   AF-A0A913ZT13-F1
#
_cell.length_a   1.000
_cell.length_b   1.000
_cell.length_c   1.000
_cell.angle_alpha   90.00
_cell.angle_beta   90.00
_cell.angle_gamma   90.00
#
_symmetry.space_group_name_H-M   'P 1'
#
loop_
_entity.id
_entity.type
_entity.pdbx_description
1 polymer ?
#
loop_
_entity_poly.entity_id
_entity_poly.type
_entity_poly.pdbx_seq_one_letter_code
_entity_poly.pdbx_strand_id
1 'polypeptide(L)'
;MKRKAKKRKFSQVSAGDIDVGGKPSHDSVPDDGDGVSSEVGPPAQTSGSSKAKGSSVSPRNTKRQRMRKMTPPPRKRTSTRLRTTHKKSPYFGKGATKAPPKPTGKKWTPPKSPFNLVQESLFHDPWKLLVATMFLNRTTGVKAIPVLWKFFDSWPNPEVTRKADWKDMVEMLRPLGLHQKRAQMIVRLSDEYLTKDWTYPIELHGIGKYGNDSYRIFCVNEWKQVKPTDHMLNKYHDWLWENYA
;
A
#
# COMPACT_ATOMS: atom_id res chain seq x y z
N MET A 1 -8.49 26.03 -47.19
CA MET A 1 -9.51 24.97 -47.41
C MET A 1 -10.10 24.54 -46.07
N LYS A 2 -11.40 24.26 -45.96
CA LYS A 2 -12.08 23.89 -44.70
C LYS A 2 -12.26 22.36 -44.60
N ARG A 3 -11.65 21.69 -43.61
CA ARG A 3 -11.87 20.25 -43.34
C ARG A 3 -13.01 20.07 -42.31
N LYS A 4 -14.07 19.33 -42.66
CA LYS A 4 -15.23 19.07 -41.79
C LYS A 4 -14.99 17.88 -40.86
N ALA A 5 -15.43 17.97 -39.60
CA ALA A 5 -15.40 16.85 -38.65
C ALA A 5 -16.47 15.79 -38.96
N LYS A 6 -16.14 14.51 -38.79
CA LYS A 6 -17.03 13.36 -39.07
C LYS A 6 -17.67 12.84 -37.78
N LYS A 7 -18.92 13.25 -37.50
CA LYS A 7 -19.71 12.69 -36.39
C LYS A 7 -19.88 11.17 -36.59
N ARG A 8 -19.60 10.37 -35.56
CA ARG A 8 -20.03 8.95 -35.49
C ARG A 8 -21.40 8.89 -34.81
N LYS A 9 -22.35 8.16 -35.39
CA LYS A 9 -23.63 7.88 -34.71
C LYS A 9 -23.39 6.84 -33.61
N PHE A 10 -24.07 7.03 -32.48
CA PHE A 10 -24.34 5.97 -31.50
C PHE A 10 -25.64 5.29 -31.93
N SER A 11 -25.79 3.98 -31.70
CA SER A 11 -27.05 3.26 -31.94
C SER A 11 -27.55 2.69 -30.63
N GLN A 12 -28.81 2.97 -30.30
CA GLN A 12 -29.51 2.28 -29.22
C GLN A 12 -29.88 0.86 -29.69
N VAL A 13 -30.03 -0.04 -28.72
CA VAL A 13 -30.82 -1.26 -28.82
C VAL A 13 -31.69 -1.28 -27.56
N SER A 14 -32.99 -1.52 -27.71
CA SER A 14 -33.96 -1.51 -26.60
C SER A 14 -34.13 -2.91 -25.99
N ALA A 15 -34.74 -2.96 -24.81
CA ALA A 15 -35.19 -4.20 -24.18
C ALA A 15 -36.38 -4.83 -24.93
N GLY A 16 -36.64 -6.10 -24.61
CA GLY A 16 -37.87 -6.83 -24.88
C GLY A 16 -37.99 -7.98 -23.87
N ASP A 17 -39.17 -8.14 -23.28
CA ASP A 17 -39.49 -9.10 -22.21
C ASP A 17 -39.91 -10.48 -22.79
N ILE A 18 -40.67 -11.29 -22.01
CA ILE A 18 -41.15 -12.70 -22.25
C ILE A 18 -40.17 -13.76 -21.67
N ASP A 19 -40.57 -14.75 -20.86
CA ASP A 19 -41.83 -15.05 -20.14
C ASP A 19 -41.58 -16.05 -18.97
N VAL A 20 -42.61 -16.43 -18.22
CA VAL A 20 -42.61 -17.14 -16.93
C VAL A 20 -42.88 -18.65 -17.05
N GLY A 21 -42.20 -19.45 -16.21
CA GLY A 21 -42.79 -20.68 -15.64
C GLY A 21 -42.06 -22.00 -15.95
N GLY A 22 -42.02 -22.89 -14.94
CA GLY A 22 -41.47 -24.24 -15.10
C GLY A 22 -40.86 -24.83 -13.83
N LYS A 23 -41.68 -25.46 -12.97
CA LYS A 23 -41.24 -26.32 -11.85
C LYS A 23 -41.92 -27.68 -12.00
N PRO A 24 -41.27 -28.78 -11.62
CA PRO A 24 -41.97 -29.74 -10.76
C PRO A 24 -41.10 -30.32 -9.62
N SER A 25 -41.70 -31.28 -8.91
CA SER A 25 -41.23 -32.15 -7.82
C SER A 25 -39.95 -32.96 -8.16
N HIS A 26 -39.11 -33.46 -7.24
CA HIS A 26 -39.30 -34.11 -5.93
C HIS A 26 -39.86 -35.54 -6.01
N ASP A 27 -38.99 -36.56 -5.94
CA ASP A 27 -39.38 -37.95 -5.66
C ASP A 27 -38.28 -38.69 -4.85
N SER A 28 -38.60 -39.90 -4.39
CA SER A 28 -38.04 -40.48 -3.14
C SER A 28 -37.09 -41.69 -3.31
N VAL A 29 -36.47 -42.09 -2.20
CA VAL A 29 -35.51 -43.22 -2.04
C VAL A 29 -36.25 -44.57 -1.93
N PRO A 30 -35.70 -45.65 -2.51
CA PRO A 30 -35.07 -46.75 -1.74
C PRO A 30 -33.62 -47.00 -2.24
N ASP A 31 -32.63 -47.52 -1.50
CA ASP A 31 -32.55 -48.57 -0.47
C ASP A 31 -32.70 -50.01 -0.99
N ASP A 32 -31.56 -50.68 -1.23
CA ASP A 32 -31.39 -52.14 -1.26
C ASP A 32 -29.88 -52.48 -1.31
N GLY A 33 -29.46 -53.70 -0.95
CA GLY A 33 -28.05 -54.01 -0.62
C GLY A 33 -27.42 -55.30 -1.17
N ASP A 34 -26.18 -55.53 -0.74
CA ASP A 34 -25.32 -56.74 -0.85
C ASP A 34 -24.88 -57.29 -2.24
N GLY A 35 -23.58 -57.62 -2.36
CA GLY A 35 -23.00 -58.25 -3.56
C GLY A 35 -21.47 -58.41 -3.56
N VAL A 36 -20.97 -59.63 -3.34
CA VAL A 36 -19.53 -60.04 -3.36
C VAL A 36 -19.12 -60.42 -4.80
N SER A 37 -17.93 -60.16 -5.35
CA SER A 37 -16.52 -60.19 -4.84
C SER A 37 -15.66 -59.06 -5.51
N SER A 38 -14.31 -58.97 -5.53
CA SER A 38 -13.19 -59.93 -5.33
C SER A 38 -11.83 -59.29 -4.90
N GLU A 39 -10.78 -60.12 -4.94
CA GLU A 39 -9.33 -59.85 -4.79
C GLU A 39 -8.72 -58.94 -5.90
N VAL A 40 -7.46 -58.44 -5.85
CA VAL A 40 -6.23 -58.83 -5.10
C VAL A 40 -5.28 -57.61 -4.87
N GLY A 41 -4.36 -57.68 -3.89
CA GLY A 41 -3.06 -56.95 -3.97
C GLY A 41 -2.69 -55.99 -2.80
N PRO A 42 -1.49 -56.09 -2.16
CA PRO A 42 -1.08 -55.28 -1.01
C PRO A 42 0.24 -54.46 -1.31
N PRO A 43 1.03 -53.91 -0.34
CA PRO A 43 0.86 -53.83 1.12
C PRO A 43 1.19 -52.45 1.79
N ALA A 44 1.01 -52.44 3.13
CA ALA A 44 1.81 -51.71 4.13
C ALA A 44 1.78 -50.16 4.21
N GLN A 45 1.01 -49.66 5.17
CA GLN A 45 1.40 -48.53 6.03
C GLN A 45 1.55 -49.04 7.47
N THR A 46 2.52 -48.54 8.24
CA THR A 46 2.37 -48.37 9.70
C THR A 46 3.16 -47.16 10.21
N SER A 47 2.47 -46.29 10.94
CA SER A 47 3.08 -45.27 11.80
C SER A 47 3.02 -45.74 13.25
N GLY A 48 4.12 -45.65 14.00
CA GLY A 48 4.14 -46.02 15.43
C GLY A 48 5.28 -45.33 16.18
N SER A 49 5.00 -44.75 17.34
CA SER A 49 5.96 -43.95 18.13
C SER A 49 5.76 -44.15 19.63
N SER A 50 6.82 -44.51 20.38
CA SER A 50 7.06 -44.06 21.77
C SER A 50 8.30 -44.66 22.48
N LYS A 51 8.94 -43.80 23.31
CA LYS A 51 9.59 -44.06 24.62
C LYS A 51 10.81 -45.02 24.79
N ALA A 52 12.01 -44.39 24.77
CA ALA A 52 12.86 -44.08 25.95
C ALA A 52 13.63 -45.15 26.79
N LYS A 53 14.82 -44.72 27.27
CA LYS A 53 15.83 -45.34 28.18
C LYS A 53 16.71 -46.46 27.54
N GLY A 54 18.02 -46.57 27.80
CA GLY A 54 18.98 -45.64 28.43
C GLY A 54 20.31 -46.30 28.90
N SER A 55 21.44 -45.58 28.80
CA SER A 55 22.84 -46.01 29.19
C SER A 55 23.54 -46.96 28.18
N SER A 56 24.88 -47.11 28.09
CA SER A 56 25.99 -46.69 28.99
C SER A 56 27.40 -46.60 28.32
N VAL A 57 28.33 -45.83 28.92
CA VAL A 57 29.83 -46.00 28.97
C VAL A 57 30.75 -45.77 27.72
N SER A 58 31.45 -44.60 27.74
CA SER A 58 32.92 -44.36 27.55
C SER A 58 33.70 -44.73 26.25
N PRO A 59 34.97 -44.26 26.04
CA PRO A 59 35.79 -43.35 26.85
C PRO A 59 36.33 -42.05 26.19
N ARG A 60 36.44 -41.04 27.06
CA ARG A 60 37.27 -39.83 27.03
C ARG A 60 38.70 -39.98 26.46
N ASN A 61 39.20 -38.94 25.77
CA ASN A 61 40.61 -38.51 25.82
C ASN A 61 40.69 -37.00 26.17
N THR A 62 41.80 -36.52 26.73
CA THR A 62 41.92 -35.17 27.35
C THR A 62 43.21 -34.45 27.00
N LYS A 63 43.11 -33.13 26.76
CA LYS A 63 44.21 -32.19 27.07
C LYS A 63 43.65 -30.84 27.54
N ARG A 64 44.07 -30.41 28.74
CA ARG A 64 43.75 -29.10 29.33
C ARG A 64 44.68 -28.05 28.72
N GLN A 65 44.18 -26.86 28.41
CA GLN A 65 45.05 -25.68 28.34
C GLN A 65 44.41 -24.42 28.92
N ARG A 66 45.26 -23.61 29.56
CA ARG A 66 44.93 -22.59 30.57
C ARG A 66 44.08 -21.45 30.00
N MET A 67 43.08 -21.00 30.77
CA MET A 67 42.56 -19.63 30.61
C MET A 67 43.72 -18.62 30.72
N ARG A 68 43.76 -17.64 29.81
CA ARG A 68 44.55 -16.41 29.98
C ARG A 68 43.56 -15.25 30.09
N LYS A 69 43.51 -14.59 31.24
CA LYS A 69 42.81 -13.29 31.36
C LYS A 69 43.49 -12.30 30.41
N MET A 70 42.74 -11.69 29.51
CA MET A 70 43.22 -10.59 28.67
C MET A 70 42.43 -9.33 29.03
N THR A 71 43.09 -8.40 29.73
CA THR A 71 42.56 -7.07 30.02
C THR A 71 42.70 -6.17 28.79
N PRO A 72 41.67 -5.42 28.38
CA PRO A 72 41.80 -4.47 27.29
C PRO A 72 42.69 -3.28 27.69
N PRO A 73 43.47 -2.69 26.76
CA PRO A 73 44.39 -1.59 27.05
C PRO A 73 43.67 -0.26 27.32
N PRO A 74 44.29 0.69 28.06
CA PRO A 74 43.65 1.94 28.47
C PRO A 74 43.41 2.90 27.30
N ARG A 75 42.13 3.26 27.10
CA ARG A 75 41.70 4.18 26.03
C ARG A 75 41.99 5.65 26.38
N LYS A 76 43.08 6.20 25.83
CA LYS A 76 43.42 7.64 25.95
C LYS A 76 42.27 8.52 25.42
N ARG A 77 41.77 9.46 26.23
CA ARG A 77 40.72 10.43 25.85
C ARG A 77 41.34 11.64 25.14
N THR A 78 41.51 11.59 23.82
CA THR A 78 41.82 12.77 23.00
C THR A 78 40.54 13.55 22.68
N SER A 79 40.45 14.80 23.12
CA SER A 79 39.29 15.67 22.89
C SER A 79 39.40 16.42 21.56
N THR A 80 39.07 15.76 20.44
CA THR A 80 38.99 16.42 19.13
C THR A 80 37.73 17.29 19.02
N ARG A 81 37.92 18.59 19.27
CA ARG A 81 36.89 19.64 19.21
C ARG A 81 36.34 19.82 17.77
N LEU A 82 35.30 19.06 17.42
CA LEU A 82 34.57 19.24 16.16
C LEU A 82 33.95 20.64 16.10
N ARG A 83 34.43 21.49 15.18
CA ARG A 83 33.84 22.80 14.89
C ARG A 83 32.53 22.60 14.13
N THR A 84 31.40 22.66 14.83
CA THR A 84 30.07 22.63 14.22
C THR A 84 29.80 23.92 13.45
N THR A 85 30.07 23.92 12.15
CA THR A 85 29.61 24.98 11.24
C THR A 85 28.09 24.82 11.04
N HIS A 86 27.30 25.46 11.91
CA HIS A 86 25.83 25.45 11.84
C HIS A 86 25.29 26.19 10.61
N LYS A 87 25.40 25.56 9.43
CA LYS A 87 24.60 25.88 8.26
C LYS A 87 23.15 25.50 8.57
N LYS A 88 22.34 26.49 8.96
CA LYS A 88 20.90 26.30 9.18
C LYS A 88 20.22 25.87 7.88
N SER A 89 19.29 24.93 7.97
CA SER A 89 18.40 24.59 6.87
C SER A 89 17.55 25.81 6.48
N PRO A 90 17.37 26.12 5.17
CA PRO A 90 16.64 27.31 4.74
C PRO A 90 15.15 27.30 5.14
N TYR A 91 14.62 26.13 5.52
CA TYR A 91 13.23 25.96 5.94
C TYR A 91 12.94 26.45 7.38
N PHE A 92 13.96 26.80 8.18
CA PHE A 92 13.80 27.29 9.56
C PHE A 92 14.24 28.77 9.71
N GLY A 93 13.69 29.64 8.85
CA GLY A 93 13.76 31.09 9.00
C GLY A 93 12.54 31.65 9.75
N LYS A 94 12.75 32.37 10.85
CA LYS A 94 11.68 33.16 11.50
C LYS A 94 11.34 34.37 10.61
N GLY A 95 10.20 34.36 9.91
CA GLY A 95 9.84 35.52 9.10
C GLY A 95 8.68 35.41 8.10
N ALA A 96 7.61 34.65 8.36
CA ALA A 96 6.37 34.74 7.57
C ALA A 96 5.15 34.08 8.25
N THR A 97 4.60 34.67 9.33
CA THR A 97 3.24 34.31 9.80
C THR A 97 2.18 34.93 8.89
N LYS A 98 2.19 34.55 7.61
CA LYS A 98 1.05 34.78 6.72
C LYS A 98 -0.03 33.80 7.13
N ALA A 99 -1.11 34.32 7.72
CA ALA A 99 -2.32 33.54 7.96
C ALA A 99 -2.77 32.89 6.63
N PRO A 100 -3.39 31.68 6.67
CA PRO A 100 -3.82 31.00 5.46
C PRO A 100 -4.72 31.92 4.61
N PRO A 101 -4.57 31.94 3.27
CA PRO A 101 -5.35 32.83 2.41
C PRO A 101 -6.84 32.70 2.68
N LYS A 102 -7.54 33.82 2.91
CA LYS A 102 -8.99 33.85 3.10
C LYS A 102 -9.65 33.15 1.88
N PRO A 103 -10.53 32.16 2.07
CA PRO A 103 -10.96 31.28 0.98
C PRO A 103 -11.87 31.99 -0.02
N THR A 104 -11.30 32.48 -1.12
CA THR A 104 -12.00 33.20 -2.19
C THR A 104 -12.80 32.26 -3.11
N GLY A 105 -13.95 31.79 -2.62
CA GLY A 105 -15.15 31.55 -3.43
C GLY A 105 -15.19 30.38 -4.42
N LYS A 106 -14.10 29.66 -4.69
CA LYS A 106 -14.11 28.47 -5.56
C LYS A 106 -13.35 27.30 -4.94
N LYS A 107 -14.04 26.18 -4.70
CA LYS A 107 -13.44 24.91 -4.29
C LYS A 107 -12.52 24.40 -5.42
N TRP A 108 -11.30 24.01 -5.08
CA TRP A 108 -10.35 23.46 -6.04
C TRP A 108 -10.91 22.17 -6.67
N THR A 109 -10.72 22.03 -7.97
CA THR A 109 -11.02 20.80 -8.72
C THR A 109 -9.89 20.66 -9.74
N PRO A 110 -8.93 19.75 -9.54
CA PRO A 110 -7.83 19.55 -10.46
C PRO A 110 -8.38 19.04 -11.81
N PRO A 111 -8.03 19.69 -12.94
CA PRO A 111 -8.60 19.34 -14.25
C PRO A 111 -8.12 17.96 -14.73
N LYS A 112 -8.96 17.30 -15.53
CA LYS A 112 -8.64 15.99 -16.13
C LYS A 112 -7.59 16.13 -17.22
N SER A 113 -6.53 15.32 -17.18
CA SER A 113 -5.41 15.37 -18.13
C SER A 113 -5.44 14.23 -19.13
N PRO A 114 -4.67 14.31 -20.23
CA PRO A 114 -4.42 13.18 -21.12
C PRO A 114 -3.73 11.99 -20.43
N PHE A 115 -3.09 12.19 -19.27
CA PHE A 115 -2.27 11.18 -18.59
C PHE A 115 -3.06 10.25 -17.66
N ASN A 116 -4.30 10.60 -17.32
CA ASN A 116 -5.21 9.79 -16.50
C ASN A 116 -4.57 9.33 -15.17
N LEU A 117 -3.96 10.25 -14.44
CA LEU A 117 -3.40 9.96 -13.11
C LEU A 117 -4.52 9.54 -12.14
N VAL A 118 -4.28 8.51 -11.32
CA VAL A 118 -5.28 8.03 -10.34
C VAL A 118 -5.66 9.13 -9.33
N GLN A 119 -4.71 10.02 -9.04
CA GLN A 119 -4.91 11.25 -8.26
C GLN A 119 -6.05 12.13 -8.81
N GLU A 120 -6.21 12.24 -10.13
CA GLU A 120 -7.29 13.03 -10.77
C GLU A 120 -8.68 12.50 -10.43
N SER A 121 -8.80 11.24 -10.01
CA SER A 121 -10.07 10.61 -9.62
C SER A 121 -10.24 10.45 -8.11
N LEU A 122 -9.18 10.61 -7.32
CA LEU A 122 -9.20 10.46 -5.86
C LEU A 122 -9.08 11.79 -5.08
N PHE A 123 -8.84 12.92 -5.75
CA PHE A 123 -8.57 14.23 -5.10
C PHE A 123 -9.60 14.68 -4.04
N HIS A 124 -10.84 14.21 -4.15
CA HIS A 124 -11.95 14.53 -3.24
C HIS A 124 -11.85 13.80 -1.88
N ASP A 125 -11.04 12.74 -1.81
CA ASP A 125 -10.75 11.95 -0.61
C ASP A 125 -9.21 11.94 -0.41
N PRO A 126 -8.66 12.88 0.37
CA PRO A 126 -7.21 13.01 0.52
C PRO A 126 -6.55 11.77 1.12
N TRP A 127 -7.25 11.01 1.97
CA TRP A 127 -6.74 9.76 2.52
C TRP A 127 -6.58 8.71 1.42
N LYS A 128 -7.60 8.49 0.57
CA LYS A 128 -7.50 7.56 -0.57
C LYS A 128 -6.41 7.99 -1.56
N LEU A 129 -6.29 9.28 -1.85
CA LEU A 129 -5.21 9.80 -2.70
C LEU A 129 -3.82 9.50 -2.10
N LEU A 130 -3.64 9.67 -0.79
CA LEU A 130 -2.39 9.37 -0.11
C LEU A 130 -2.09 7.86 -0.13
N VAL A 131 -3.05 7.00 0.19
CA VAL A 131 -2.91 5.53 0.07
C VAL A 131 -2.55 5.11 -1.37
N ALA A 132 -3.16 5.72 -2.39
CA ALA A 132 -2.81 5.47 -3.78
C ALA A 132 -1.32 5.78 -4.08
N THR A 133 -0.77 6.86 -3.51
CA THR A 133 0.68 7.15 -3.67
C THR A 133 1.56 6.09 -3.01
N MET A 134 1.11 5.47 -1.91
CA MET A 134 1.82 4.36 -1.25
C MET A 134 1.80 3.07 -2.07
N PHE A 135 0.69 2.80 -2.77
CA PHE A 135 0.55 1.69 -3.72
C PHE A 135 1.45 1.85 -4.94
N LEU A 136 1.67 3.08 -5.41
CA LEU A 136 2.53 3.40 -6.57
C LEU A 136 4.03 3.43 -6.24
N ASN A 137 4.42 3.49 -4.96
CA ASN A 137 5.83 3.47 -4.54
C ASN A 137 6.57 2.23 -5.07
N ARG A 138 7.38 2.42 -6.12
CA ARG A 138 8.13 1.37 -6.85
C ARG A 138 7.26 0.30 -7.51
N THR A 139 5.99 0.59 -7.81
CA THR A 139 5.05 -0.32 -8.49
C THR A 139 4.36 0.42 -9.64
N THR A 140 4.24 -0.20 -10.82
CA THR A 140 3.55 0.44 -11.96
C THR A 140 2.03 0.53 -11.73
N GLY A 141 1.41 1.62 -12.19
CA GLY A 141 -0.04 1.83 -12.04
C GLY A 141 -0.90 0.67 -12.57
N VAL A 142 -0.50 0.06 -13.69
CA VAL A 142 -1.15 -1.12 -14.28
C VAL A 142 -1.25 -2.30 -13.30
N LYS A 143 -0.26 -2.49 -12.42
CA LYS A 143 -0.31 -3.53 -11.37
C LYS A 143 -0.95 -3.02 -10.08
N ALA A 144 -0.67 -1.78 -9.70
CA ALA A 144 -1.11 -1.21 -8.43
C ALA A 144 -2.62 -0.91 -8.37
N ILE A 145 -3.18 -0.32 -9.43
CA ILE A 145 -4.55 0.21 -9.43
C ILE A 145 -5.63 -0.89 -9.26
N PRO A 146 -5.55 -2.07 -9.91
CA PRO A 146 -6.52 -3.15 -9.68
C PRO A 146 -6.55 -3.69 -8.24
N VAL A 147 -5.42 -3.61 -7.53
CA VAL A 147 -5.32 -4.03 -6.12
C VAL A 147 -5.73 -2.89 -5.17
N LEU A 148 -5.49 -1.63 -5.56
CA LEU A 148 -5.93 -0.44 -4.83
C LEU A 148 -7.45 -0.36 -4.70
N TRP A 149 -8.20 -0.73 -5.74
CA TRP A 149 -9.67 -0.77 -5.66
C TRP A 149 -10.15 -1.87 -4.70
N LYS A 150 -9.64 -3.10 -4.83
CA LYS A 150 -9.91 -4.21 -3.89
C LYS A 150 -9.57 -3.86 -2.43
N PHE A 151 -8.53 -3.06 -2.23
CA PHE A 151 -8.16 -2.53 -0.93
C PHE A 151 -9.23 -1.57 -0.41
N PHE A 152 -9.73 -0.63 -1.21
CA PHE A 152 -10.81 0.28 -0.79
C PHE A 152 -12.17 -0.42 -0.61
N ASP A 153 -12.44 -1.52 -1.32
CA ASP A 153 -13.62 -2.36 -1.09
C ASP A 153 -13.60 -3.01 0.31
N SER A 154 -12.41 -3.32 0.81
CA SER A 154 -12.20 -4.00 2.11
C SER A 154 -11.94 -3.01 3.27
N TRP A 155 -11.28 -1.89 2.97
CA TRP A 155 -10.84 -0.85 3.90
C TRP A 155 -11.17 0.54 3.30
N PRO A 156 -12.44 0.99 3.41
CA PRO A 156 -12.95 2.13 2.63
C PRO A 156 -12.59 3.52 3.16
N ASN A 157 -12.06 3.61 4.38
CA ASN A 157 -11.79 4.87 5.09
C ASN A 157 -10.69 4.67 6.17
N PRO A 158 -10.07 5.72 6.72
CA PRO A 158 -9.04 5.57 7.74
C PRO A 158 -9.56 4.97 9.06
N GLU A 159 -10.82 5.19 9.42
CA GLU A 159 -11.45 4.73 10.68
C GLU A 159 -11.52 3.20 10.78
N VAL A 160 -11.73 2.52 9.65
CA VAL A 160 -11.66 1.06 9.51
C VAL A 160 -10.21 0.64 9.33
N THR A 161 -9.45 1.31 8.45
CA THR A 161 -8.08 0.90 8.11
C THR A 161 -7.13 0.88 9.31
N ARG A 162 -7.23 1.86 10.22
CA ARG A 162 -6.38 1.93 11.43
C ARG A 162 -6.61 0.79 12.44
N LYS A 163 -7.70 0.05 12.31
CA LYS A 163 -8.12 -1.05 13.21
C LYS A 163 -7.80 -2.45 12.66
N ALA A 164 -7.39 -2.55 11.40
CA ALA A 164 -7.18 -3.82 10.72
C ALA A 164 -5.83 -4.45 11.09
N ASP A 165 -5.74 -5.79 11.05
CA ASP A 165 -4.45 -6.46 11.10
C ASP A 165 -3.72 -6.25 9.76
N TRP A 166 -2.49 -5.73 9.83
CA TRP A 166 -1.64 -5.55 8.66
C TRP A 166 -1.27 -6.89 8.00
N LYS A 167 -1.44 -8.03 8.68
CA LYS A 167 -1.28 -9.37 8.10
C LYS A 167 -2.32 -9.67 7.01
N ASP A 168 -3.56 -9.22 7.16
CA ASP A 168 -4.62 -9.47 6.17
C ASP A 168 -4.35 -8.66 4.89
N MET A 169 -3.90 -7.42 5.06
CA MET A 169 -3.41 -6.58 3.96
C MET A 169 -2.17 -7.17 3.26
N VAL A 170 -1.33 -7.95 3.95
CA VAL A 170 -0.13 -8.56 3.37
C VAL A 170 -0.46 -9.60 2.30
N GLU A 171 -1.56 -10.34 2.46
CA GLU A 171 -2.04 -11.29 1.45
C GLU A 171 -2.41 -10.54 0.16
N MET A 172 -3.32 -9.55 0.27
CA MET A 172 -3.77 -8.75 -0.87
C MET A 172 -2.63 -7.97 -1.55
N LEU A 173 -1.68 -7.43 -0.78
CA LEU A 173 -0.56 -6.64 -1.30
C LEU A 173 0.57 -7.50 -1.89
N ARG A 174 0.61 -8.82 -1.65
CA ARG A 174 1.71 -9.72 -2.07
C ARG A 174 2.13 -9.55 -3.55
N PRO A 175 1.21 -9.45 -4.54
CA PRO A 175 1.57 -9.33 -5.96
C PRO A 175 2.32 -8.04 -6.33
N LEU A 176 2.34 -7.03 -5.46
CA LEU A 176 2.94 -5.73 -5.73
C LEU A 176 4.38 -5.58 -5.20
N GLY A 177 4.85 -6.54 -4.40
CA GLY A 177 6.09 -6.43 -3.64
C GLY A 177 6.01 -5.46 -2.45
N LEU A 178 7.03 -5.49 -1.58
CA LEU A 178 7.14 -4.64 -0.37
C LEU A 178 5.95 -4.75 0.62
N HIS A 179 5.12 -5.79 0.47
CA HIS A 179 3.79 -5.92 1.07
C HIS A 179 3.75 -5.75 2.58
N GLN A 180 4.65 -6.39 3.35
CA GLN A 180 4.70 -6.24 4.82
C GLN A 180 4.92 -4.78 5.24
N LYS A 181 5.94 -4.14 4.66
CA LYS A 181 6.26 -2.74 4.95
C LYS A 181 5.13 -1.81 4.51
N ARG A 182 4.55 -2.04 3.32
CA ARG A 182 3.43 -1.24 2.80
C ARG A 182 2.18 -1.36 3.68
N ALA A 183 1.80 -2.56 4.11
CA ALA A 183 0.67 -2.78 5.02
C ALA A 183 0.85 -2.04 6.36
N GLN A 184 2.00 -2.24 7.02
CA GLN A 184 2.32 -1.58 8.29
C GLN A 184 2.31 -0.04 8.16
N MET A 185 2.84 0.49 7.06
CA MET A 185 2.80 1.92 6.79
C MET A 185 1.37 2.42 6.56
N ILE A 186 0.49 1.67 5.88
CA ILE A 186 -0.90 2.05 5.59
C ILE A 186 -1.77 2.10 6.86
N VAL A 187 -1.67 1.09 7.73
CA VAL A 187 -2.38 1.08 9.03
C VAL A 187 -1.94 2.28 9.86
N ARG A 188 -0.62 2.50 9.96
CA ARG A 188 -0.06 3.62 10.73
C ARG A 188 -0.37 5.01 10.13
N LEU A 189 -0.36 5.15 8.80
CA LEU A 189 -0.82 6.38 8.14
C LEU A 189 -2.27 6.68 8.53
N SER A 190 -3.14 5.67 8.49
CA SER A 190 -4.57 5.83 8.76
C SER A 190 -4.85 6.17 10.23
N ASP A 191 -3.99 5.71 11.13
CA ASP A 191 -4.02 6.09 12.56
C ASP A 191 -3.55 7.54 12.76
N GLU A 192 -2.38 7.91 12.24
CA GLU A 192 -1.84 9.28 12.38
C GLU A 192 -2.70 10.32 11.65
N TYR A 193 -3.29 9.99 10.49
CA TYR A 193 -4.18 10.87 9.72
C TYR A 193 -5.38 11.38 10.53
N LEU A 194 -5.88 10.58 11.47
CA LEU A 194 -7.05 10.88 12.32
C LEU A 194 -6.70 11.33 13.75
N THR A 195 -5.47 11.14 14.21
CA THR A 195 -5.08 11.37 15.62
C THR A 195 -4.04 12.46 15.82
N LYS A 196 -3.28 12.79 14.76
CA LYS A 196 -2.25 13.82 14.79
C LYS A 196 -2.83 15.15 14.33
N ASP A 197 -2.36 16.25 14.91
CA ASP A 197 -2.49 17.58 14.29
C ASP A 197 -1.42 17.72 13.19
N TRP A 198 -1.85 17.89 11.94
CA TRP A 198 -0.98 17.96 10.77
C TRP A 198 -1.52 19.00 9.76
N THR A 199 -0.63 19.77 9.15
CA THR A 199 -0.98 20.74 8.10
C THR A 199 -0.74 20.18 6.71
N TYR A 200 0.35 19.42 6.53
CA TYR A 200 0.70 18.77 5.27
C TYR A 200 1.01 17.28 5.48
N PRO A 201 0.58 16.38 4.58
CA PRO A 201 0.65 14.95 4.85
C PRO A 201 2.09 14.40 4.86
N ILE A 202 3.12 15.15 4.44
CA ILE A 202 4.53 14.80 4.68
C ILE A 202 4.88 14.65 6.17
N GLU A 203 4.04 15.18 7.06
CA GLU A 203 4.14 15.01 8.50
C GLU A 203 3.65 13.63 8.98
N LEU A 204 2.95 12.87 8.13
CA LEU A 204 2.36 11.57 8.44
C LEU A 204 3.27 10.41 8.04
N HIS A 205 3.24 9.33 8.81
CA HIS A 205 4.09 8.17 8.58
C HIS A 205 3.95 7.59 7.16
N GLY A 206 5.08 7.52 6.46
CA GLY A 206 5.20 6.88 5.16
C GLY A 206 4.89 7.76 3.95
N ILE A 207 4.47 9.00 4.15
CA ILE A 207 4.30 9.98 3.08
C ILE A 207 5.62 10.71 2.83
N GLY A 208 6.23 10.46 1.68
CA GLY A 208 7.38 11.22 1.19
C GLY A 208 6.96 12.42 0.32
N LYS A 209 7.96 13.12 -0.23
CA LYS A 209 7.79 14.25 -1.15
C LYS A 209 6.75 13.99 -2.24
N TYR A 210 6.74 12.80 -2.87
CA TYR A 210 5.77 12.42 -3.91
C TYR A 210 4.30 12.48 -3.45
N GLY A 211 3.97 11.92 -2.29
CA GLY A 211 2.62 11.95 -1.75
C GLY A 211 2.20 13.35 -1.32
N ASN A 212 3.14 14.14 -0.80
CA ASN A 212 2.92 15.52 -0.42
C ASN A 212 2.71 16.45 -1.62
N ASP A 213 3.54 16.33 -2.67
CA ASP A 213 3.37 17.05 -3.93
C ASP A 213 2.03 16.67 -4.59
N SER A 214 1.65 15.39 -4.53
CA SER A 214 0.33 14.93 -5.00
C SER A 214 -0.81 15.61 -4.24
N TYR A 215 -0.79 15.62 -2.91
CA TYR A 215 -1.77 16.35 -2.11
C TYR A 215 -1.82 17.85 -2.45
N ARG A 216 -0.65 18.50 -2.59
CA ARG A 216 -0.53 19.94 -2.89
C ARG A 216 -0.90 20.33 -4.34
N ILE A 217 -0.96 19.37 -5.26
CA ILE A 217 -1.47 19.58 -6.63
C ILE A 217 -2.97 19.26 -6.71
N PHE A 218 -3.42 18.16 -6.10
CA PHE A 218 -4.76 17.62 -6.33
C PHE A 218 -5.78 18.00 -5.24
N CYS A 219 -5.44 17.92 -3.96
CA CYS A 219 -6.37 18.16 -2.86
C CYS A 219 -6.51 19.65 -2.50
N VAL A 220 -5.42 20.43 -2.62
CA VAL A 220 -5.40 21.88 -2.37
C VAL A 220 -4.87 22.65 -3.58
N ASN A 221 -5.27 23.92 -3.73
CA ASN A 221 -4.90 24.78 -4.86
C ASN A 221 -3.48 25.37 -4.70
N GLU A 222 -2.48 24.52 -4.47
CA GLU A 222 -1.08 24.93 -4.27
C GLU A 222 -0.18 24.55 -5.45
N TRP A 223 -0.71 23.99 -6.54
CA TRP A 223 0.08 23.44 -7.65
C TRP A 223 1.16 24.40 -8.20
N LYS A 224 0.87 25.71 -8.32
CA LYS A 224 1.86 26.73 -8.75
C LYS A 224 3.06 26.89 -7.78
N GLN A 225 2.93 26.42 -6.54
CA GLN A 225 3.95 26.40 -5.49
C GLN A 225 4.60 25.02 -5.29
N VAL A 226 4.24 24.02 -6.10
CA VAL A 226 4.83 22.68 -6.09
C VAL A 226 5.91 22.61 -7.16
N LYS A 227 6.99 21.88 -6.87
CA LYS A 227 8.03 21.51 -7.85
C LYS A 227 8.22 19.99 -7.77
N PRO A 228 7.43 19.22 -8.54
CA PRO A 228 7.43 17.78 -8.42
C PRO A 228 8.77 17.16 -8.89
N THR A 229 8.97 15.90 -8.53
CA THR A 229 10.17 15.11 -8.89
C THR A 229 9.81 13.68 -9.30
N ASP A 230 8.53 13.39 -9.50
CA ASP A 230 8.04 12.12 -10.04
C ASP A 230 7.74 12.29 -11.53
N HIS A 231 8.07 11.30 -12.35
CA HIS A 231 7.98 11.41 -13.81
C HIS A 231 6.57 11.67 -14.33
N MET A 232 5.53 11.09 -13.70
CA MET A 232 4.15 11.27 -14.15
C MET A 232 3.52 12.50 -13.51
N LEU A 233 3.88 12.83 -12.27
CA LEU A 233 3.46 14.07 -11.61
C LEU A 233 4.04 15.32 -12.28
N ASN A 234 5.28 15.25 -12.79
CA ASN A 234 5.88 16.30 -13.62
C ASN A 234 5.03 16.53 -14.88
N LYS A 235 4.75 15.49 -15.70
CA LYS A 235 3.93 15.64 -16.91
C LYS A 235 2.59 16.34 -16.66
N TYR A 236 1.90 15.97 -15.58
CA TYR A 236 0.65 16.61 -15.19
C TYR A 236 0.86 18.09 -14.78
N HIS A 237 1.92 18.39 -14.05
CA HIS A 237 2.26 19.75 -13.59
C HIS A 237 2.71 20.66 -14.74
N ASP A 238 3.54 20.17 -15.65
CA ASP A 238 3.96 20.86 -16.86
C ASP A 238 2.74 21.20 -17.73
N TRP A 239 1.84 20.22 -17.95
CA TRP A 239 0.56 20.42 -18.64
C TRP A 239 -0.38 21.41 -17.93
N LEU A 240 -0.38 21.47 -16.59
CA LEU A 240 -1.12 22.52 -15.87
C LEU A 240 -0.58 23.92 -16.19
N TRP A 241 0.73 24.10 -16.30
CA TRP A 241 1.33 25.37 -16.71
C TRP A 241 1.03 25.72 -18.17
N GLU A 242 1.00 24.74 -19.07
CA GLU A 242 0.64 24.95 -20.49
C GLU A 242 -0.82 25.39 -20.69
N ASN A 243 -1.74 25.01 -19.79
CA ASN A 243 -3.19 25.12 -20.02
C ASN A 243 -3.95 25.99 -18.99
N TYR A 244 -3.38 26.28 -17.81
CA TYR A 244 -4.08 26.93 -16.68
C TYR A 244 -3.20 27.94 -15.88
N ALA A 245 -2.10 28.41 -16.47
CA ALA A 245 -1.19 29.39 -15.87
C ALA A 245 -1.77 30.81 -15.77
#